data_AF-A0A7G8WHJ4-F1
#
_entry.id   AF-A0A7G8WHJ4-F1
#
_cell.length_a   1.000
_cell.length_b   1.000
_cell.length_c   1.000
_cell.angle_alpha   90.00
_cell.angle_beta   90.00
_cell.angle_gamma   90.00
#
_symmetry.space_group_name_H-M   'P 1'
#
loop_
_entity.id
_entity.type
_entity.pdbx_description
1 polymer ?
#
loop_
_entity_poly.entity_id
_entity_poly.type
_entity_poly.pdbx_seq_one_letter_code
_entity_poly.pdbx_strand_id
1 'polypeptide(L)'
;MSDEQWARLEPLLPDRTPIRGGRWVDHRRVVDGVLWRTRSGSAWRDLPECYGNWKTVYNRHRCWSGDGTWQRVLSMLRADCDHGDVGEWALGALQSW
;
A
#
# COMPACT_ATOMS: atom_id res chain seq x y z
N MET A 1 -0.24 -9.76 0.31
CA MET A 1 0.77 -9.47 1.35
C MET A 1 0.56 -10.43 2.50
N SER A 2 1.61 -11.12 2.96
CA SER A 2 1.53 -12.03 4.11
C SER A 2 1.37 -11.26 5.42
N ASP A 3 1.04 -11.96 6.50
CA ASP A 3 0.92 -11.35 7.83
C ASP A 3 2.28 -10.92 8.39
N GLU A 4 3.36 -11.64 8.06
CA GLU A 4 4.73 -11.30 8.44
C GLU A 4 5.21 -10.03 7.75
N GLN A 5 4.96 -9.91 6.43
CA GLN A 5 5.25 -8.70 5.67
C GLN A 5 4.46 -7.51 6.23
N TRP A 6 3.18 -7.74 6.55
CA TRP A 6 2.34 -6.73 7.16
C TRP A 6 2.88 -6.25 8.52
N ALA A 7 3.30 -7.17 9.39
CA ALA A 7 3.82 -6.83 10.71
C ALA A 7 5.08 -5.95 10.67
N ARG A 8 5.90 -6.10 9.63
CA ARG A 8 7.08 -5.25 9.39
C ARG A 8 6.73 -3.92 8.73
N LEU A 9 5.70 -3.88 7.89
CA LEU A 9 5.25 -2.68 7.18
C LEU A 9 4.45 -1.74 8.07
N GLU A 10 3.54 -2.28 8.89
CA GLU A 10 2.61 -1.52 9.73
C GLU A 10 3.27 -0.39 10.55
N PRO A 11 4.43 -0.59 11.20
CA PRO A 11 5.11 0.47 11.97
C PRO A 11 5.60 1.65 11.13
N LEU A 12 5.70 1.51 9.80
CA LEU A 12 6.11 2.58 8.89
C LEU A 12 4.97 3.54 8.56
N LEU A 13 3.73 3.15 8.85
CA LEU A 13 2.54 3.94 8.56
C LEU A 13 2.29 4.94 9.70
N PRO A 14 1.75 6.13 9.40
CA PRO A 14 1.45 7.12 10.42
C PRO A 14 0.49 6.57 11.46
N ASP A 15 0.61 7.07 12.69
CA ASP A 15 -0.16 6.58 13.82
C ASP A 15 -1.67 6.57 13.52
N ARG A 16 -2.35 5.49 13.95
CA ARG A 16 -3.80 5.29 13.74
C ARG A 16 -4.67 6.29 14.51
N THR A 17 -4.06 7.22 15.24
CA THR A 17 -4.73 8.22 16.06
C THR A 17 -5.57 9.14 15.16
N PRO A 18 -6.91 9.05 15.18
CA PRO A 18 -7.73 9.92 14.36
C PRO A 18 -7.62 11.34 14.91
N ILE A 19 -7.22 12.28 14.05
CA ILE A 19 -7.17 13.71 14.43
C ILE A 19 -8.60 14.26 14.68
N ARG A 20 -9.67 13.60 14.18
CA ARG A 20 -11.08 13.78 14.58
C ARG A 20 -12.03 12.78 13.89
N GLY A 21 -12.91 12.13 14.66
CA GLY A 21 -14.30 11.76 14.27
C GLY A 21 -14.56 10.68 13.21
N GLY A 22 -13.57 9.95 12.69
CA GLY A 22 -13.78 8.94 11.64
C GLY A 22 -13.22 7.56 11.96
N ARG A 23 -13.98 6.50 11.67
CA ARG A 23 -13.52 5.11 11.69
C ARG A 23 -12.44 4.96 10.60
N TRP A 24 -11.19 4.71 10.98
CA TRP A 24 -10.11 4.47 10.01
C TRP A 24 -10.51 3.32 9.07
N VAL A 25 -10.37 3.54 7.76
CA VAL A 25 -10.24 2.41 6.82
C VAL A 25 -8.94 1.72 7.17
N ASP A 26 -9.01 0.39 7.30
CA ASP A 26 -7.86 -0.47 7.60
C ASP A 26 -6.66 -0.11 6.70
N HIS A 27 -5.53 0.25 7.31
CA HIS A 27 -4.31 0.56 6.58
C HIS A 27 -3.90 -0.55 5.63
N ARG A 28 -4.06 -1.80 6.05
CA ARG A 28 -3.72 -2.96 5.25
C ARG A 28 -4.52 -2.98 3.97
N ARG A 29 -5.83 -2.76 4.09
CA ARG A 29 -6.76 -2.70 2.96
C ARG A 29 -6.42 -1.57 1.99
N VAL A 30 -5.98 -0.42 2.49
CA VAL A 30 -5.52 0.70 1.64
C VAL A 30 -4.23 0.33 0.91
N VAL A 31 -3.23 -0.19 1.62
CA VAL A 31 -1.96 -0.63 1.04
C VAL A 31 -2.19 -1.69 -0.03
N ASP A 32 -2.97 -2.74 0.29
CA ASP A 32 -3.33 -3.79 -0.65
C ASP A 32 -4.07 -3.24 -1.88
N GLY A 33 -4.95 -2.25 -1.70
CA GLY A 33 -5.63 -1.59 -2.82
C GLY A 33 -4.69 -0.80 -3.73
N VAL A 34 -3.72 -0.08 -3.15
CA VAL A 34 -2.68 0.63 -3.93
C VAL A 34 -1.78 -0.36 -4.67
N LEU A 35 -1.39 -1.46 -4.03
CA LEU A 35 -0.57 -2.51 -4.63
C LEU A 35 -1.31 -3.20 -5.77
N TRP A 36 -2.59 -3.54 -5.57
CA TRP A 36 -3.44 -4.11 -6.60
C TRP A 36 -3.50 -3.20 -7.83
N ARG A 37 -3.79 -1.90 -7.63
CA ARG A 37 -3.90 -0.92 -8.72
C ARG A 37 -2.58 -0.75 -9.46
N THR A 38 -1.48 -0.69 -8.72
CA THR A 38 -0.13 -0.59 -9.31
C THR A 38 0.19 -1.80 -10.18
N ARG A 39 -0.14 -3.01 -9.71
CA ARG A 39 0.09 -4.26 -10.44
C ARG A 39 -0.84 -4.45 -11.64
N SER A 40 -2.10 -4.04 -11.53
CA SER A 40 -3.08 -4.20 -12.60
C SER A 40 -2.97 -3.14 -13.69
N GLY A 41 -2.35 -1.99 -13.40
CA GLY A 41 -2.32 -0.83 -14.29
C GLY A 41 -3.69 -0.18 -14.50
N SER A 42 -4.73 -0.63 -13.77
CA SER A 42 -6.10 -0.16 -13.95
C SER A 42 -6.28 1.28 -13.45
N ALA A 43 -7.34 1.94 -13.95
CA ALA A 43 -7.72 3.24 -13.42
C ALA A 43 -8.14 3.11 -11.95
N TRP A 44 -7.95 4.18 -11.17
CA TRP A 44 -8.38 4.20 -9.76
C TRP A 44 -9.88 3.90 -9.60
N ARG A 45 -10.71 4.30 -10.57
CA ARG A 45 -12.16 4.06 -10.55
C ARG A 45 -12.54 2.58 -10.63
N ASP A 46 -11.64 1.75 -11.14
CA ASP A 46 -11.85 0.31 -11.30
C ASP A 46 -11.32 -0.49 -10.11
N LEU A 47 -10.90 0.19 -9.04
CA LEU A 47 -10.44 -0.46 -7.81
C LEU A 47 -11.57 -1.32 -7.23
N PRO A 48 -11.34 -2.63 -6.99
CA PRO A 48 -12.34 -3.51 -6.40
C PRO A 48 -12.84 -3.00 -5.05
N GLU A 49 -14.14 -3.13 -4.82
CA GLU A 49 -14.79 -2.68 -3.58
C GLU A 49 -14.24 -3.40 -2.33
N CYS A 50 -13.63 -4.58 -2.51
CA CYS A 50 -12.94 -5.28 -1.43
C CYS A 50 -11.76 -4.49 -0.84
N TYR A 51 -11.26 -3.45 -1.52
CA TYR A 51 -10.26 -2.50 -0.98
C TYR A 51 -10.87 -1.20 -0.42
N GLY A 52 -12.19 -1.06 -0.52
CA GLY A 52 -12.94 0.10 -0.06
C GLY A 52 -13.13 1.15 -1.14
N ASN A 53 -13.59 2.33 -0.75
CA ASN A 53 -13.86 3.40 -1.70
C ASN A 53 -12.57 3.90 -2.34
N TRP A 54 -12.49 3.83 -3.68
CA TRP A 54 -11.30 4.21 -4.43
C TRP A 54 -10.79 5.63 -4.15
N LYS A 55 -11.68 6.60 -3.86
CA LYS A 55 -11.28 7.97 -3.50
C LYS A 55 -10.51 7.99 -2.19
N THR A 56 -10.89 7.14 -1.24
CA THR A 56 -10.22 7.04 0.06
C THR A 56 -8.82 6.45 -0.09
N VAL A 57 -8.71 5.38 -0.88
CA VAL A 57 -7.42 4.73 -1.18
C VAL A 57 -6.50 5.69 -1.93
N TYR A 58 -7.02 6.37 -2.96
CA TYR A 58 -6.27 7.39 -3.71
C TYR A 58 -5.79 8.55 -2.82
N ASN A 59 -6.69 9.14 -2.01
CA ASN A 59 -6.33 10.27 -1.16
C ASN A 59 -5.25 9.92 -0.14
N ARG A 60 -5.30 8.70 0.42
CA ARG A 60 -4.25 8.22 1.33
C ARG A 60 -2.95 7.95 0.62
N HIS A 61 -2.99 7.29 -0.54
CA HIS A 61 -1.81 7.09 -1.35
C HIS A 61 -1.14 8.42 -1.70
N ARG A 62 -1.92 9.43 -2.08
CA ARG A 62 -1.44 10.79 -2.35
C ARG A 62 -0.82 11.44 -1.12
N CYS A 63 -1.48 11.34 0.04
CA CYS A 63 -0.96 11.89 1.30
C CYS A 63 0.39 11.25 1.66
N TRP A 64 0.42 9.91 1.69
CA TRP A 64 1.61 9.13 2.03
C TRP A 64 2.75 9.30 1.02
N SER A 65 2.43 9.54 -0.25
CA SER A 65 3.45 9.87 -1.25
C SER A 65 4.03 11.27 -1.04
N GLY A 66 3.22 12.21 -0.55
CA GLY A 66 3.64 13.59 -0.28
C GLY A 66 4.46 13.74 0.99
N ASP A 67 4.22 12.92 2.02
CA ASP A 67 4.93 12.98 3.31
C ASP A 67 6.11 11.98 3.41
N GLY A 68 6.38 11.21 2.35
CA GLY A 68 7.48 10.25 2.30
C GLY A 68 7.16 8.86 2.87
N THR A 69 5.98 8.66 3.46
CA THR A 69 5.55 7.37 4.02
C THR A 69 5.52 6.28 2.95
N TRP A 70 4.98 6.59 1.78
CA TRP A 70 4.85 5.61 0.70
C TRP A 70 6.21 5.14 0.18
N GLN A 71 7.20 6.03 0.13
CA GLN A 71 8.57 5.72 -0.25
C GLN A 71 9.21 4.74 0.75
N ARG A 72 9.01 4.93 2.05
CA ARG A 72 9.48 4.00 3.09
C ARG A 72 8.83 2.62 2.94
N VAL A 73 7.52 2.59 2.70
CA VAL A 73 6.78 1.35 2.44
C VAL A 73 7.34 0.62 1.22
N LEU A 74 7.56 1.32 0.10
CA LEU A 74 8.14 0.72 -1.11
C LEU A 74 9.56 0.20 -0.88
N SER A 75 10.41 0.94 -0.16
CA SER A 75 11.77 0.50 0.17
C SER A 75 11.76 -0.79 0.99
N MET A 76 10.87 -0.90 1.97
CA MET A 76 10.71 -2.11 2.77
C MET A 76 10.23 -3.29 1.92
N LEU A 77 9.19 -3.08 1.09
CA LEU A 77 8.67 -4.14 0.21
C LEU A 77 9.73 -4.62 -0.78
N ARG A 78 10.58 -3.72 -1.32
CA ARG A 78 11.71 -4.10 -2.18
C ARG A 78 12.77 -4.91 -1.43
N ALA A 79 13.13 -4.50 -0.22
CA ALA A 79 14.10 -5.22 0.59
C ALA A 79 13.66 -6.66 0.92
N ASP A 80 12.35 -6.88 1.14
CA ASP A 80 11.78 -8.22 1.30
C ASP A 80 11.86 -9.04 0.00
N CYS A 81 11.72 -8.40 -1.17
CA CYS A 81 11.86 -9.07 -2.46
C CYS A 81 13.30 -9.53 -2.74
N ASP A 82 14.30 -8.71 -2.36
CA ASP A 82 15.71 -9.01 -2.56
C ASP A 82 16.22 -10.14 -1.62
N HIS A 83 15.53 -10.41 -0.51
CA HIS A 83 15.86 -11.50 0.42
C HIS A 83 15.28 -12.87 0.02
N GLY A 84 14.64 -12.99 -1.15
CA GLY A 84 14.18 -14.27 -1.69
C GLY A 84 12.95 -14.86 -0.99
N ASP A 85 12.30 -14.13 -0.09
CA ASP A 85 11.05 -14.55 0.56
C ASP A 85 9.84 -13.88 -0.09
N VAL A 86 9.82 -13.90 -1.43
CA VAL A 86 8.65 -13.58 -2.23
C VAL A 86 8.62 -14.42 -3.49
N GLY A 87 7.78 -15.45 -3.52
CA GLY A 87 7.55 -16.26 -4.73
C GLY A 87 6.97 -15.42 -5.86
N GLU A 88 7.71 -15.23 -6.96
CA GLU A 88 7.26 -14.84 -8.31
C GLU A 88 6.42 -13.54 -8.51
N TRP A 89 5.86 -12.91 -7.47
CA TRP A 89 4.89 -11.81 -7.60
C TRP A 89 5.47 -10.39 -7.48
N ALA A 90 6.78 -10.24 -7.26
CA ALA A 90 7.44 -8.95 -7.05
C ALA A 90 8.04 -8.29 -8.32
N LEU A 91 8.26 -9.05 -9.39
CA LEU A 91 9.10 -8.59 -10.51
C LEU A 91 8.41 -7.64 -11.51
N GLY A 92 7.09 -7.42 -11.40
CA GLY A 92 6.35 -6.56 -12.34
C GLY A 92 6.29 -5.06 -11.98
N ALA A 93 6.61 -4.68 -10.74
CA ALA A 93 6.34 -3.32 -10.24
C ALA A 93 7.53 -2.34 -10.32
N LEU A 94 8.68 -2.78 -10.85
CA LEU A 94 9.93 -1.99 -10.84
C LEU A 94 10.42 -1.53 -12.21
N GLN A 95 9.65 -1.71 -13.27
CA GLN A 95 10.05 -1.25 -14.61
C GLN A 95 8.91 -0.53 -15.34
N SER A 96 8.66 0.72 -14.97
CA SER A 96 8.38 1.77 -15.95
C SER A 96 8.50 3.15 -15.32
N TRP A 97 9.40 3.94 -15.87
CA TRP A 97 9.45 5.39 -15.72
C TRP A 97 8.41 6.01 -16.66
#